data_AF-A0A950C3Q7-F1
#
_entry.id   AF-A0A950C3Q7-F1
#
_cell.length_a   1.000
_cell.length_b   1.000
_cell.length_c   1.000
_cell.angle_alpha   90.00
_cell.angle_beta   90.00
_cell.angle_gamma   90.00
#
_symmetry.space_group_name_H-M   'P 1'
#
loop_
_entity.id
_entity.type
_entity.pdbx_description
1 polymer ?
#
loop_
_entity_poly.entity_id
_entity_poly.type
_entity_poly.pdbx_seq_one_letter_code
_entity_poly.pdbx_strand_id
1 'polypeptide(L)'
;DDAFSYPPSLINDLGADRYSHWQAEPNALDRLDFPLDEYVESYQLDLLGQMWQPNVLARLSQLESSVERPGQTMSLADLYDWTDDAMWADLGQRRVTIPRQHRALQHAYAEMLVRIMLHPDPGAPSDARTLARHHLVTLSDRLASALRRGGWDEATVANLEDIQTLVQRALAANAILPL
;
A
#
# COMPACT_ATOMS: atom_id res chain seq x y z
N ASP A 1 6.97 -0.15 -15.47
CA ASP A 1 7.97 -0.89 -14.68
C ASP A 1 9.43 -0.52 -14.91
N ASP A 2 9.76 0.44 -15.79
CA ASP A 2 11.16 0.88 -15.97
C ASP A 2 11.57 2.05 -15.04
N ALA A 3 10.67 2.49 -14.15
CA ALA A 3 10.86 3.69 -13.34
C ALA A 3 11.85 3.52 -12.18
N PHE A 4 12.13 2.29 -11.77
CA PHE A 4 13.06 1.95 -10.68
C PHE A 4 14.24 1.08 -11.15
N SER A 5 14.48 1.03 -12.46
CA SER A 5 15.61 0.35 -13.10
C SER A 5 16.90 1.19 -12.94
N TYR A 6 17.44 1.28 -11.72
CA TYR A 6 18.66 2.08 -11.50
C TYR A 6 19.92 1.28 -11.84
N PRO A 7 20.88 1.86 -12.58
CA PRO A 7 22.16 1.20 -12.82
C PRO A 7 22.92 1.03 -11.49
N PRO A 8 23.51 -0.15 -11.21
CA PRO A 8 24.22 -0.41 -9.94
C PRO A 8 25.33 0.60 -9.62
N SER A 9 25.94 1.20 -10.65
CA SER A 9 26.93 2.26 -10.49
C SER A 9 26.34 3.53 -9.87
N LEU A 10 25.12 3.93 -10.24
CA LEU A 10 24.45 5.12 -9.69
C LEU A 10 24.08 4.91 -8.22
N ILE A 11 23.66 3.70 -7.84
CA ILE A 11 23.34 3.37 -6.44
C ILE A 11 24.62 3.45 -5.58
N ASN A 12 25.75 2.97 -6.10
CA ASN A 12 27.04 3.05 -5.40
C ASN A 12 27.56 4.49 -5.28
N ASP A 13 27.32 5.34 -6.28
CA ASP A 13 27.73 6.75 -6.27
C ASP A 13 26.88 7.62 -5.31
N LEU A 14 25.69 7.15 -4.93
CA LEU A 14 24.84 7.80 -3.91
C LEU A 14 25.27 7.48 -2.47
N GLY A 15 26.08 6.43 -2.27
CA GLY A 15 26.64 6.06 -0.97
C GLY A 15 27.65 7.08 -0.45
N ALA A 16 27.92 7.07 0.86
CA ALA A 16 28.89 7.97 1.45
C ALA A 16 30.30 7.72 0.86
N ASP A 17 30.99 8.78 0.44
CA ASP A 17 32.35 8.68 -0.06
C ASP A 17 33.26 8.09 1.04
N ARG A 18 34.13 7.15 0.68
CA ARG A 18 35.04 6.44 1.62
C ARG A 18 36.20 7.33 2.09
N TYR A 19 36.09 8.63 1.90
CA TYR A 19 37.11 9.60 2.25
C TYR A 19 37.15 9.81 3.76
N SER A 20 38.16 9.24 4.41
CA SER A 20 38.43 9.47 5.83
C SER A 20 38.83 10.93 6.03
N HIS A 21 38.01 11.65 6.81
CA HIS A 21 38.35 12.97 7.31
C HIS A 21 37.91 13.12 8.76
N TRP A 22 38.34 14.20 9.42
CA TRP A 22 38.11 14.45 10.85
C TRP A 22 36.63 14.58 11.28
N GLN A 23 35.66 14.48 10.37
CA GLN A 23 34.22 14.40 10.65
C GLN A 23 33.56 13.14 10.06
N ALA A 24 34.32 12.24 9.43
CA ALA A 24 33.82 11.01 8.82
C ALA A 24 34.65 9.83 9.31
N GLU A 25 34.06 9.00 10.17
CA GLU A 25 34.64 7.73 10.60
C GLU A 25 34.14 6.60 9.69
N PRO A 26 34.98 6.04 8.80
CA PRO A 26 34.56 4.97 7.87
C PRO A 26 34.17 3.66 8.55
N ASN A 27 34.43 3.55 9.86
CA ASN A 27 34.12 2.43 10.73
C ASN A 27 33.01 2.77 11.76
N ALA A 28 32.36 3.93 11.65
CA ALA A 28 31.14 4.18 12.39
C ALA A 28 30.11 3.12 11.97
N LEU A 29 29.35 2.60 12.92
CA LEU A 29 28.40 1.48 12.75
C LEU A 29 27.22 1.77 11.80
N ASP A 30 27.27 2.86 11.04
CA ASP A 30 26.25 3.25 10.08
C ASP A 30 26.52 2.62 8.70
N ARG A 31 25.43 2.32 8.00
CA ARG A 31 25.44 1.73 6.65
C ARG A 31 26.22 2.63 5.68
N LEU A 32 27.11 2.00 4.91
CA LEU A 32 27.96 2.66 3.90
C LEU A 32 27.27 2.81 2.53
N ASP A 33 26.12 2.14 2.34
CA ASP A 33 25.28 2.21 1.15
C ASP A 33 24.12 3.20 1.35
N PHE A 34 23.75 3.96 0.31
CA PHE A 34 22.53 4.78 0.36
C PHE A 34 21.32 3.87 0.18
N PRO A 35 20.40 3.78 1.16
CA PRO A 35 19.28 2.86 1.10
C PRO A 35 18.15 3.47 0.24
N LEU A 36 18.41 3.62 -1.06
CA LEU A 36 17.47 4.19 -2.02
C LEU A 36 16.10 3.48 -1.97
N ASP A 37 16.13 2.15 -1.82
CA ASP A 37 14.92 1.34 -1.73
C ASP A 37 14.06 1.70 -0.50
N GLU A 38 14.68 1.96 0.65
CA GLU A 38 13.97 2.34 1.88
C GLU A 38 13.42 3.76 1.77
N TYR A 39 14.15 4.66 1.10
CA TYR A 39 13.70 6.02 0.86
C TYR A 39 12.48 6.05 -0.08
N VAL A 40 12.53 5.30 -1.19
CA VAL A 40 11.41 5.18 -2.13
C VAL A 40 10.19 4.56 -1.43
N GLU A 41 10.39 3.49 -0.66
CA GLU A 41 9.32 2.84 0.11
C GLU A 41 8.68 3.84 1.09
N SER A 42 9.48 4.57 1.88
CA SER A 42 8.97 5.57 2.82
C SER A 42 8.15 6.67 2.13
N TYR A 43 8.61 7.14 0.97
CA TYR A 43 7.95 8.20 0.23
C TYR A 43 6.61 7.72 -0.35
N GLN A 44 6.57 6.49 -0.87
CA GLN A 44 5.33 5.90 -1.38
C GLN A 44 4.31 5.69 -0.24
N LEU A 45 4.75 5.28 0.94
CA LEU A 45 3.91 5.14 2.12
C LEU A 45 3.37 6.49 2.62
N ASP A 46 4.20 7.54 2.61
CA ASP A 46 3.79 8.89 2.97
C ASP A 46 2.72 9.44 2.01
N LEU A 47 2.91 9.25 0.70
CA LEU A 47 1.93 9.65 -0.31
C LEU A 47 0.61 8.89 -0.15
N LEU A 48 0.67 7.58 0.09
CA LEU A 48 -0.52 6.79 0.39
C LEU A 48 -1.23 7.35 1.63
N GLY A 49 -0.51 7.59 2.73
CA GLY A 49 -1.08 8.18 3.94
C GLY A 49 -1.74 9.53 3.70
N GLN A 50 -1.16 10.39 2.85
CA GLN A 50 -1.73 11.70 2.50
C GLN A 50 -3.03 11.59 1.69
N MET A 51 -3.10 10.69 0.72
CA MET A 51 -4.30 10.49 -0.11
C MET A 51 -5.49 9.98 0.72
N TRP A 52 -5.21 9.23 1.79
CA TRP A 52 -6.20 8.57 2.62
C TRP A 52 -6.50 9.30 3.93
N GLN A 53 -6.11 10.57 4.04
CA GLN A 53 -6.44 11.38 5.20
C GLN A 53 -7.96 11.64 5.30
N PRO A 54 -8.55 11.70 6.51
CA PRO A 54 -10.00 11.83 6.69
C PRO A 54 -10.61 13.06 6.01
N ASN A 55 -9.89 14.19 6.01
CA ASN A 55 -10.29 15.42 5.33
C ASN A 55 -10.33 15.26 3.79
N VAL A 56 -9.42 14.48 3.21
CA VAL A 56 -9.43 14.17 1.77
C VAL A 56 -10.64 13.31 1.43
N LEU A 57 -10.88 12.24 2.20
CA LEU A 57 -12.03 11.36 2.01
C LEU A 57 -13.35 12.11 2.16
N ALA A 58 -13.47 12.96 3.20
CA ALA A 58 -14.64 13.80 3.41
C ALA A 58 -14.86 14.80 2.27
N ARG A 59 -13.78 15.36 1.72
CA ARG A 59 -13.86 16.28 0.58
C ARG A 59 -14.35 15.59 -0.68
N LEU A 60 -13.88 14.38 -0.98
CA LEU A 60 -14.34 13.59 -2.13
C LEU A 60 -15.82 13.24 -2.00
N SER A 61 -16.24 12.78 -0.81
CA SER A 61 -17.66 12.50 -0.53
C SER A 61 -18.55 13.75 -0.70
N GLN A 62 -18.07 14.92 -0.26
CA GLN A 62 -18.80 16.18 -0.44
C GLN A 62 -18.86 16.62 -1.92
N LEU A 63 -17.77 16.46 -2.67
CA LEU A 63 -17.70 16.80 -4.09
C LEU A 63 -18.67 15.95 -4.92
N GLU A 64 -18.80 14.67 -4.60
CA GLU A 64 -19.75 13.76 -5.25
C GLU A 64 -21.20 14.25 -5.09
N SER A 65 -21.55 14.81 -3.94
CA SER A 65 -22.88 15.42 -3.71
C SER A 65 -23.08 16.75 -4.42
N SER A 66 -22.01 17.35 -4.93
CA SER A 66 -22.01 18.70 -5.53
C SER A 66 -21.92 18.70 -7.05
N VAL A 67 -21.80 17.54 -7.70
CA VAL A 67 -21.73 17.44 -9.17
C VAL A 67 -23.11 17.37 -9.81
N GLU A 68 -23.25 17.95 -11.01
CA GLU A 68 -24.49 17.94 -11.77
C GLU A 68 -24.70 16.62 -12.52
N ARG A 69 -23.61 15.92 -12.87
CA ARG A 69 -23.64 14.64 -13.59
C ARG A 69 -22.65 13.65 -12.97
N PRO A 70 -23.01 12.35 -12.89
CA PRO A 70 -22.07 11.30 -12.51
C PRO A 70 -20.80 11.34 -13.38
N GLY A 71 -19.63 11.15 -12.76
CA GLY A 71 -18.34 11.07 -13.45
C GLY A 71 -17.65 12.40 -13.78
N GLN A 72 -18.16 13.53 -13.31
CA GLN A 72 -17.50 14.84 -13.47
C GLN A 72 -16.30 15.07 -12.54
N THR A 73 -16.27 14.35 -11.42
CA THR A 73 -15.18 14.37 -10.43
C THR A 73 -14.89 12.94 -10.01
N MET A 74 -13.69 12.70 -9.49
CA MET A 74 -13.38 11.47 -8.77
C MET A 74 -14.28 11.36 -7.54
N SER A 75 -15.03 10.27 -7.44
CA SER A 75 -15.83 9.92 -6.26
C SER A 75 -14.96 9.24 -5.20
N LEU A 76 -15.54 9.01 -4.01
CA LEU A 76 -14.88 8.20 -3.01
C LEU A 76 -14.70 6.76 -3.50
N ALA A 77 -15.70 6.19 -4.18
CA ALA A 77 -15.59 4.83 -4.73
C ALA A 77 -14.48 4.71 -5.78
N ASP A 78 -14.35 5.70 -6.68
CA ASP A 78 -13.29 5.73 -7.69
C ASP A 78 -11.89 5.71 -7.06
N LEU A 79 -11.69 6.37 -5.90
CA LEU A 79 -10.42 6.34 -5.20
C LEU A 79 -10.04 4.92 -4.77
N TYR A 80 -10.99 4.19 -4.20
CA TYR A 80 -10.75 2.82 -3.76
C TYR A 80 -10.48 1.92 -4.96
N ASP A 81 -11.33 1.97 -5.99
CA ASP A 81 -11.17 1.16 -7.21
C ASP A 81 -9.80 1.42 -7.87
N TRP A 82 -9.43 2.69 -8.03
CA TRP A 82 -8.15 3.08 -8.63
C TRP A 82 -6.95 2.59 -7.81
N THR A 83 -7.03 2.72 -6.48
CA THR A 83 -5.94 2.27 -5.60
C THR A 83 -5.85 0.75 -5.56
N ASP A 84 -6.98 0.04 -5.52
CA ASP A 84 -7.04 -1.42 -5.57
C ASP A 84 -6.45 -1.96 -6.87
N ASP A 85 -6.78 -1.34 -8.00
CA ASP A 85 -6.21 -1.72 -9.30
C ASP A 85 -4.70 -1.52 -9.31
N ALA A 86 -4.20 -0.39 -8.78
CA ALA A 86 -2.77 -0.13 -8.69
C ALA A 86 -2.04 -1.14 -7.79
N MET A 87 -2.57 -1.41 -6.60
CA MET A 87 -1.92 -2.28 -5.61
C MET A 87 -1.99 -3.76 -5.99
N TRP A 88 -3.08 -4.19 -6.64
CA TRP A 88 -3.38 -5.62 -6.81
C TRP A 88 -3.37 -6.09 -8.27
N ALA A 89 -2.91 -5.26 -9.22
CA ALA A 89 -2.76 -5.63 -10.62
C ALA A 89 -1.91 -6.90 -10.82
N ASP A 90 -0.87 -7.06 -10.02
CA ASP A 90 0.06 -8.20 -10.10
C ASP A 90 -0.65 -9.55 -9.90
N LEU A 91 -1.71 -9.60 -9.08
CA LEU A 91 -2.44 -10.83 -8.84
C LEU A 91 -3.05 -11.41 -10.13
N GLY A 92 -3.38 -10.56 -11.11
CA GLY A 92 -3.91 -10.99 -12.41
C GLY A 92 -2.83 -11.38 -13.43
N GLN A 93 -1.56 -11.10 -13.15
CA GLN A 93 -0.46 -11.30 -14.09
C GLN A 93 0.20 -12.68 -13.90
N ARG A 94 0.78 -13.22 -14.97
CA ARG A 94 1.66 -14.42 -14.89
C ARG A 94 3.06 -14.05 -14.41
N ARG A 95 3.17 -13.27 -13.34
CA ARG A 95 4.46 -12.98 -12.69
C ARG A 95 4.75 -14.05 -11.65
N VAL A 96 6.05 -14.33 -11.48
CA VAL A 96 6.54 -15.26 -10.45
C VAL A 96 6.86 -14.52 -9.16
N THR A 97 7.30 -13.26 -9.25
CA THR A 97 7.78 -12.49 -8.10
C THR A 97 7.19 -11.08 -8.11
N ILE A 98 6.62 -10.65 -6.98
CA ILE A 98 6.27 -9.25 -6.72
C ILE A 98 7.48 -8.58 -6.05
N PRO A 99 7.99 -7.43 -6.53
CA PRO A 99 9.13 -6.75 -5.91
C PRO A 99 8.88 -6.37 -4.44
N ARG A 100 9.93 -6.33 -3.62
CA ARG A 100 9.83 -6.06 -2.17
C ARG A 100 9.09 -4.77 -1.86
N GLN A 101 9.43 -3.69 -2.57
CA GLN A 101 8.84 -2.36 -2.39
C GLN A 101 7.32 -2.39 -2.64
N HIS A 102 6.89 -3.13 -3.66
CA HIS A 102 5.46 -3.27 -3.96
C HIS A 102 4.73 -4.14 -2.93
N ARG A 103 5.39 -5.22 -2.44
CA ARG A 103 4.83 -6.03 -1.35
C ARG A 103 4.61 -5.21 -0.07
N ALA A 104 5.55 -4.33 0.27
CA ALA A 104 5.41 -3.41 1.41
C ALA A 104 4.21 -2.46 1.24
N LEU A 105 4.03 -1.89 0.05
CA LEU A 105 2.87 -1.05 -0.25
C LEU A 105 1.54 -1.80 -0.15
N GLN A 106 1.47 -3.00 -0.71
CA GLN A 106 0.31 -3.88 -0.60
C GLN A 106 -0.07 -4.14 0.86
N HIS A 107 0.92 -4.44 1.69
CA HIS A 107 0.71 -4.69 3.11
C HIS A 107 0.20 -3.44 3.83
N ALA A 108 0.88 -2.30 3.66
CA ALA A 108 0.49 -1.04 4.29
C ALA A 108 -0.90 -0.56 3.85
N TYR A 109 -1.24 -0.74 2.58
CA TYR A 109 -2.57 -0.44 2.06
C TYR A 109 -3.65 -1.31 2.72
N ALA A 110 -3.40 -2.62 2.86
CA ALA A 110 -4.32 -3.52 3.55
C ALA A 110 -4.50 -3.14 5.03
N GLU A 111 -3.43 -2.81 5.74
CA GLU A 111 -3.49 -2.31 7.13
C GLU A 111 -4.30 -1.03 7.25
N MET A 112 -4.11 -0.09 6.32
CA MET A 112 -4.85 1.17 6.29
C MET A 112 -6.35 0.94 6.08
N LEU A 113 -6.75 0.08 5.14
CA LEU A 113 -8.16 -0.29 4.96
C LEU A 113 -8.73 -0.96 6.21
N VAL A 114 -7.97 -1.85 6.86
CA VAL A 114 -8.35 -2.48 8.13
C VAL A 114 -8.57 -1.42 9.22
N ARG A 115 -7.68 -0.43 9.33
CA ARG A 115 -7.81 0.67 10.28
C ARG A 115 -9.07 1.49 10.00
N ILE A 116 -9.32 1.88 8.76
CA ILE A 116 -10.52 2.64 8.38
C ILE A 116 -11.80 1.86 8.73
N MET A 117 -11.80 0.54 8.52
CA MET A 117 -12.96 -0.31 8.81
C MET A 117 -13.23 -0.48 10.32
N LEU A 118 -12.17 -0.72 11.11
CA LEU A 118 -12.29 -1.04 12.54
C LEU A 118 -12.33 0.20 13.43
N HIS A 119 -11.55 1.22 13.08
CA HIS A 119 -11.34 2.43 13.86
C HIS A 119 -11.40 3.66 12.94
N PRO A 120 -12.59 3.99 12.39
CA PRO A 120 -12.73 5.15 11.51
C PRO A 120 -12.32 6.42 12.24
N ASP A 121 -11.45 7.21 11.61
CA ASP A 121 -10.97 8.46 12.17
C ASP A 121 -12.10 9.51 12.26
N PRO A 122 -12.08 10.40 13.27
CA PRO A 122 -13.03 11.51 13.35
C PRO A 122 -13.04 12.35 12.07
N GLY A 123 -14.24 12.60 11.53
CA GLY A 123 -14.41 13.37 10.30
C GLY A 123 -14.31 12.57 9.00
N ALA A 124 -13.95 11.29 9.04
CA ALA A 124 -14.10 10.41 7.88
C ALA A 124 -15.59 10.19 7.58
N PRO A 125 -16.01 10.17 6.30
CA PRO A 125 -17.40 9.90 5.93
C PRO A 125 -17.79 8.46 6.28
N SER A 126 -19.06 8.22 6.60
CA SER A 126 -19.58 6.87 6.93
C SER A 126 -19.27 5.85 5.84
N ASP A 127 -19.31 6.30 4.60
CA ASP A 127 -19.17 5.44 3.43
C ASP A 127 -17.73 4.95 3.26
N ALA A 128 -16.72 5.68 3.76
CA ALA A 128 -15.33 5.22 3.75
C ALA A 128 -15.17 3.90 4.53
N ARG A 129 -15.86 3.77 5.67
CA ARG A 129 -15.84 2.54 6.46
C ARG A 129 -16.49 1.38 5.70
N THR A 130 -17.65 1.64 5.09
CA THR A 130 -18.42 0.63 4.33
C THR A 130 -17.67 0.17 3.08
N LEU A 131 -17.07 1.11 2.34
CA LEU A 131 -16.20 0.83 1.20
C LEU A 131 -14.96 0.05 1.62
N ALA A 132 -14.25 0.47 2.68
CA ALA A 132 -13.11 -0.28 3.19
C ALA A 132 -13.46 -1.75 3.48
N ARG A 133 -14.60 -1.99 4.13
CA ARG A 133 -15.09 -3.36 4.34
C ARG A 133 -15.36 -4.09 3.03
N HIS A 134 -16.02 -3.45 2.06
CA HIS A 134 -16.29 -4.04 0.75
C HIS A 134 -15.00 -4.46 0.03
N HIS A 135 -14.04 -3.55 -0.06
CA HIS A 135 -12.75 -3.80 -0.71
C HIS A 135 -11.93 -4.88 0.01
N LEU A 136 -11.95 -4.92 1.34
CA LEU A 136 -11.31 -6.00 2.11
C LEU A 136 -11.91 -7.38 1.84
N VAL A 137 -13.23 -7.48 1.70
CA VAL A 137 -13.90 -8.74 1.31
C VAL A 137 -13.43 -9.17 -0.08
N THR A 138 -13.49 -8.27 -1.06
CA THR A 138 -13.05 -8.52 -2.44
C THR A 138 -11.57 -8.91 -2.49
N LEU A 139 -10.71 -8.25 -1.71
CA LEU A 139 -9.29 -8.56 -1.60
C LEU A 139 -9.05 -9.97 -1.06
N SER A 140 -9.78 -10.38 -0.02
CA SER A 140 -9.65 -11.73 0.55
C SER A 140 -9.87 -12.82 -0.50
N ASP A 141 -10.90 -12.65 -1.34
CA ASP A 141 -11.25 -13.58 -2.43
C ASP A 141 -10.20 -13.56 -3.56
N ARG A 142 -9.68 -12.38 -3.91
CA ARG A 142 -8.60 -12.21 -4.90
C ARG A 142 -7.32 -12.91 -4.44
N LEU A 143 -6.93 -12.73 -3.17
CA LEU A 143 -5.75 -13.37 -2.56
C LEU A 143 -5.92 -14.89 -2.51
N ALA A 144 -7.08 -15.39 -2.07
CA ALA A 144 -7.36 -16.83 -2.05
C ALA A 144 -7.23 -17.43 -3.45
N SER A 145 -7.71 -16.72 -4.46
CA SER A 145 -7.61 -17.15 -5.85
C SER A 145 -6.18 -17.10 -6.39
N ALA A 146 -5.40 -16.09 -6.02
CA ALA A 146 -3.98 -15.98 -6.41
C ALA A 146 -3.12 -17.07 -5.78
N LEU A 147 -3.30 -17.35 -4.48
CA LEU A 147 -2.59 -18.41 -3.77
C LEU A 147 -2.93 -19.79 -4.35
N ARG A 148 -4.21 -20.06 -4.67
CA ARG A 148 -4.63 -21.32 -5.32
C ARG A 148 -4.03 -21.51 -6.71
N ARG A 149 -3.84 -20.43 -7.49
CA ARG A 149 -3.21 -20.53 -8.81
C ARG A 149 -1.74 -20.94 -8.71
N GLY A 150 -1.05 -20.57 -7.62
CA GLY A 150 0.37 -20.86 -7.43
C GLY A 150 1.27 -20.20 -8.47
N GLY A 151 2.51 -20.68 -8.57
CA GLY A 151 3.51 -20.14 -9.50
C GLY A 151 4.28 -18.91 -8.98
N TRP A 152 4.09 -18.58 -7.71
CA TRP A 152 4.79 -17.50 -7.00
C TRP A 152 6.07 -18.01 -6.33
N ASP A 153 7.05 -17.14 -6.16
CA ASP A 153 8.19 -17.41 -5.29
C ASP A 153 7.80 -17.37 -3.80
N GLU A 154 8.66 -17.94 -2.96
CA GLU A 154 8.41 -18.08 -1.51
C GLU A 154 8.12 -16.74 -0.83
N ALA A 155 8.86 -15.69 -1.18
CA ALA A 155 8.70 -14.36 -0.60
C ALA A 155 7.34 -13.72 -0.97
N THR A 156 6.86 -13.93 -2.20
CA THR A 156 5.54 -13.45 -2.62
C THR A 156 4.45 -14.25 -1.93
N VAL A 157 4.56 -15.59 -1.86
CA VAL A 157 3.59 -16.43 -1.14
C VAL A 157 3.43 -15.96 0.31
N ALA A 158 4.55 -15.82 1.04
CA ALA A 158 4.53 -15.41 2.44
C ALA A 158 3.82 -14.06 2.64
N ASN A 159 4.10 -13.08 1.78
CA ASN A 159 3.44 -11.77 1.83
C ASN A 159 1.92 -11.86 1.58
N LEU A 160 1.50 -12.62 0.56
CA LEU A 160 0.08 -12.75 0.23
C LEU A 160 -0.69 -13.51 1.33
N GLU A 161 -0.09 -14.53 1.94
CA GLU A 161 -0.66 -15.26 3.07
C GLU A 161 -0.80 -14.39 4.33
N ASP A 162 0.19 -13.55 4.61
CA ASP A 162 0.17 -12.63 5.74
C ASP A 162 -0.95 -11.59 5.59
N ILE A 163 -1.02 -10.94 4.42
CA ILE A 163 -2.09 -9.98 4.10
C ILE A 163 -3.46 -10.67 4.17
N GLN A 164 -3.60 -11.88 3.62
CA GLN A 164 -4.86 -12.62 3.68
C GLN A 164 -5.27 -12.89 5.13
N THR A 165 -4.34 -13.28 5.98
CA THR A 165 -4.56 -13.55 7.40
C THR A 165 -5.01 -12.28 8.15
N LEU A 166 -4.32 -11.16 7.92
CA LEU A 166 -4.67 -9.85 8.46
C LEU A 166 -6.11 -9.47 8.09
N VAL A 167 -6.44 -9.53 6.80
CA VAL A 167 -7.76 -9.17 6.26
C VAL A 167 -8.87 -10.04 6.86
N GLN A 168 -8.67 -11.36 6.89
CA GLN A 168 -9.67 -12.30 7.43
C GLN A 168 -9.92 -12.06 8.92
N ARG A 169 -8.87 -11.83 9.71
CA ARG A 169 -8.99 -11.53 11.14
C ARG A 169 -9.73 -10.21 11.37
N ALA A 170 -9.43 -9.19 10.59
CA ALA A 170 -10.10 -7.89 10.69
C ALA A 170 -11.59 -7.99 10.34
N LEU A 171 -11.94 -8.68 9.26
CA LEU A 171 -13.34 -8.90 8.85
C LEU A 171 -14.11 -9.70 9.92
N ALA A 172 -13.49 -10.72 10.51
CA ALA A 172 -14.08 -11.47 11.62
C ALA A 172 -14.28 -10.60 12.87
N ALA A 173 -13.30 -9.78 13.25
CA ALA A 173 -13.40 -8.86 14.38
C ALA A 173 -14.52 -7.82 14.17
N ASN A 174 -14.66 -7.28 12.96
CA ASN A 174 -15.73 -6.35 12.62
C ASN A 174 -17.12 -6.97 12.75
N ALA A 175 -17.27 -8.28 12.45
CA ALA A 175 -18.54 -8.98 12.65
C ALA A 175 -18.93 -9.16 14.13
N ILE A 176 -17.95 -9.16 15.04
CA ILE A 176 -18.16 -9.33 16.48
C ILE A 176 -18.51 -8.00 17.17
N LEU A 177 -18.03 -6.87 16.63
CA LEU A 177 -18.31 -5.53 17.13
C LEU A 177 -19.48 -4.91 16.33
N PRO A 178 -20.74 -5.06 16.78
CA PRO A 178 -21.86 -4.41 16.11
C PRO A 178 -21.70 -2.88 16.13
N LEU A 179 -22.29 -2.25 15.11
CA LEU A 179 -22.33 -0.79 14.92
C LEU A 179 -22.94 -0.04 16.11
#